data_AF-A0A950H4U4-F1
#
_entry.id   AF-A0A950H4U4-F1
#
_cell.length_a   1.000
_cell.length_b   1.000
_cell.length_c   1.000
_cell.angle_alpha   90.00
_cell.angle_beta   90.00
_cell.angle_gamma   90.00
#
_symmetry.space_group_name_H-M   'P 1'
#
loop_
_entity.id
_entity.type
_entity.pdbx_description
1 polymer ?
#
loop_
_entity_poly.entity_id
_entity_poly.type
_entity_poly.pdbx_seq_one_letter_code
_entity_poly.pdbx_strand_id
1 'polypeptide(L)' 'MNEGRSFAFYALAAFFTLYVLFLYGPMIVIFILSFQGPTGGLTFPLNGVSLHWFHRLFAGGGL' A
#
# COMPACT_ATOMS: atom_id res chain seq x y z
N MET A 1 21.84 6.12 32.63
CA MET A 1 21.65 4.71 32.27
C MET A 1 20.97 4.72 30.91
N ASN A 2 21.58 4.11 29.89
CA ASN A 2 20.87 3.89 28.64
C ASN A 2 19.92 2.72 28.91
N GLU A 3 18.75 3.00 29.48
CA GLU A 3 17.64 2.03 29.55
C GLU A 3 17.24 1.72 28.11
N GLY A 4 17.96 0.77 27.49
CA GLY A 4 17.57 0.20 26.21
C GLY A 4 16.15 -0.30 26.34
N ARG A 5 15.31 -0.02 25.33
CA ARG A 5 13.91 -0.46 25.34
C ARG A 5 13.85 -1.98 25.61
N SER A 6 12.95 -2.39 26.49
CA SER A 6 12.78 -3.81 26.86
C SER A 6 12.52 -4.69 25.63
N PHE A 7 12.97 -5.95 25.65
CA PHE A 7 12.68 -6.92 24.58
C PHE A 7 11.18 -7.02 24.26
N ALA A 8 10.33 -6.95 25.28
CA ALA A 8 8.88 -6.96 25.12
C ALA A 8 8.37 -5.80 24.26
N PHE A 9 9.01 -4.62 24.34
CA PHE A 9 8.67 -3.48 23.50
C PHE A 9 8.89 -3.81 22.01
N TYR A 10 10.04 -4.39 21.66
CA TYR A 10 10.33 -4.74 20.27
C TYR A 10 9.42 -5.84 19.73
N ALA A 11 9.12 -6.86 20.55
CA ALA A 11 8.18 -7.91 20.18
C ALA A 11 6.77 -7.34 19.91
N LEU A 12 6.27 -6.48 20.79
CA LEU A 12 4.97 -5.85 20.62
C LEU A 12 4.95 -4.89 19.42
N ALA A 13 6.02 -4.11 19.22
CA ALA A 13 6.15 -3.22 18.07
C ALA A 13 6.15 -3.99 16.75
N ALA A 14 6.86 -5.13 16.68
CA ALA A 14 6.86 -6.01 15.51
C ALA A 14 5.47 -6.60 15.24
N PHE A 15 4.81 -7.14 16.28
CA PHE A 15 3.45 -7.67 16.16
C PHE A 15 2.45 -6.61 15.69
N PHE A 16 2.48 -5.42 16.31
CA PHE A 16 1.60 -4.32 15.96
C PHE A 16 1.86 -3.83 14.52
N THR A 17 3.12 -3.75 14.11
CA THR A 17 3.48 -3.37 12.72
C THR A 17 2.96 -4.41 11.72
N LEU A 18 3.15 -5.70 11.99
CA LEU A 18 2.62 -6.79 11.15
C LEU A 18 1.09 -6.75 11.09
N TYR A 19 0.44 -6.46 12.21
CA TYR A 19 -1.01 -6.30 12.28
C TYR A 19 -1.50 -5.16 11.38
N VAL A 20 -0.88 -3.98 11.47
CA VAL A 20 -1.19 -2.83 10.60
C VAL A 20 -0.91 -3.17 9.13
N LEU A 21 0.24 -3.77 8.81
CA LEU A 21 0.56 -4.19 7.45
C LEU A 21 -0.46 -5.18 6.89
N PHE A 22 -0.93 -6.12 7.70
CA PHE A 22 -1.95 -7.07 7.29
C PHE A 22 -3.30 -6.38 7.05
N LEU A 23 -3.74 -5.52 7.97
CA LEU A 23 -4.99 -4.77 7.84
C LEU A 23 -5.02 -3.89 6.58
N TYR A 24 -3.93 -3.18 6.32
CA TYR A 24 -3.83 -2.27 5.17
C TYR A 24 -3.25 -2.95 3.94
N GLY A 25 -2.86 -4.23 4.01
CA GLY A 25 -2.29 -4.98 2.90
C GLY A 25 -3.14 -4.90 1.62
N PRO A 26 -4.44 -5.23 1.67
CA PRO A 26 -5.33 -5.08 0.51
C PRO A 26 -5.40 -3.64 -0.01
N MET A 27 -5.39 -2.64 0.86
CA MET A 27 -5.40 -1.23 0.47
C MET A 27 -4.10 -0.81 -0.22
N ILE A 28 -2.95 -1.27 0.30
CA ILE A 28 -1.62 -1.04 -0.31
C ILE A 28 -1.56 -1.68 -1.69
N VAL A 29 -2.09 -2.90 -1.83
CA VAL A 29 -2.18 -3.61 -3.12
C VAL A 29 -2.98 -2.80 -4.12
N ILE A 30 -4.21 -2.39 -3.78
CA ILE A 30 -5.07 -1.59 -4.67
C ILE A 30 -4.42 -0.26 -5.01
N PHE A 31 -3.78 0.41 -4.04
CA PHE A 31 -3.06 1.65 -4.26
C PHE A 31 -1.92 1.48 -5.27
N ILE A 32 -1.14 0.41 -5.15
CA ILE A 32 -0.05 0.12 -6.09
C ILE A 32 -0.61 -0.19 -7.50
N LEU A 33 -1.66 -1.03 -7.60
CA LEU A 33 -2.30 -1.37 -8.87
C LEU A 33 -2.96 -0.14 -9.53
N SER A 34 -3.33 0.88 -8.77
CA SER A 34 -3.90 2.13 -9.33
C SER A 34 -2.93 2.90 -10.24
N PHE A 35 -1.63 2.62 -10.14
CA PHE A 35 -0.61 3.14 -11.05
C PHE A 35 -0.55 2.39 -12.39
N GLN A 36 -1.44 1.44 -12.67
CA GLN A 36 -1.46 0.78 -13.98
C GLN A 36 -2.26 1.58 -15.00
N GLY A 37 -1.98 1.38 -16.28
CA GLY A 37 -2.79 1.94 -17.37
C GLY A 37 -4.02 1.07 -17.71
N PRO A 38 -4.73 1.39 -18.80
CA PRO A 38 -5.87 0.60 -19.31
C PRO A 38 -5.56 -0.87 -19.62
N THR A 39 -4.30 -1.18 -19.90
CA THR A 39 -3.81 -2.55 -20.16
C THR A 39 -3.41 -3.30 -18.88
N GLY A 40 -3.59 -2.69 -17.70
CA GLY A 40 -3.25 -3.27 -16.40
C GLY A 40 -4.28 -4.26 -15.88
N GLY A 41 -3.83 -5.39 -15.31
CA GLY A 41 -4.67 -6.35 -14.60
C GLY A 41 -4.89 -6.03 -13.12
N LEU A 42 -5.73 -6.81 -12.43
CA LEU A 42 -6.05 -6.65 -11.00
C LEU A 42 -5.08 -7.38 -10.06
N THR A 43 -4.02 -7.97 -10.59
CA THR A 43 -3.09 -8.82 -9.83
C THR A 43 -1.64 -8.46 -10.14
N PHE A 44 -0.75 -8.85 -9.23
CA PHE A 44 0.69 -8.77 -9.46
C PHE A 44 1.18 -9.85 -10.44
N PRO A 45 2.31 -9.62 -11.15
CA PRO A 45 3.10 -8.39 -11.17
C PRO A 45 2.42 -7.25 -11.94
N LEU A 46 2.80 -6.00 -11.62
CA LEU A 46 2.30 -4.82 -12.31
C LEU A 46 2.63 -4.86 -13.81
N ASN A 47 1.63 -4.57 -14.64
CA ASN A 47 1.79 -4.40 -16.07
C ASN A 47 2.02 -2.92 -16.41
N GLY A 48 3.27 -2.46 -16.21
CA GLY A 48 3.67 -1.06 -16.43
C GLY A 48 3.23 -0.09 -15.33
N VAL A 49 3.71 1.16 -15.43
CA VAL A 49 3.40 2.27 -14.51
C VAL A 49 2.89 3.45 -15.32
N SER A 50 1.80 4.06 -14.87
CA SER A 50 1.02 5.09 -15.56
C SER A 50 0.28 5.97 -14.57
N LEU A 51 0.11 7.24 -14.92
CA LEU A 51 -0.77 8.18 -14.21
C LEU A 51 -2.13 8.36 -14.92
N HIS A 52 -2.46 7.48 -15.89
CA HIS A 52 -3.66 7.61 -16.72
C HIS A 52 -4.94 7.79 -15.90
N TRP A 53 -5.16 6.94 -14.90
CA TRP A 53 -6.38 6.99 -14.07
C TRP A 53 -6.40 8.20 -13.14
N PHE A 54 -5.25 8.63 -12.62
CA PHE A 54 -5.15 9.87 -11.84
C PHE A 54 -5.53 11.08 -12.70
N HIS A 55 -5.02 11.18 -13.93
CA HIS A 55 -5.42 12.23 -14.87
C HIS A 55 -6.92 12.19 -15.18
N ARG A 56 -7.50 11.00 -15.39
CA ARG A 56 -8.96 10.86 -15.60
C ARG A 56 -9.77 11.29 -14.38
N LEU A 57 -9.30 10.96 -13.17
CA LEU A 57 -9.94 11.35 -11.91
C LEU A 57 -9.97 12.88 -11.77
N PHE A 58 -8.85 13.55 -12.02
CA PHE A 58 -8.77 15.02 -11.95
C PHE A 58 -9.51 15.72 -13.11
N ALA A 59 -9.60 15.08 -14.28
CA ALA A 59 -10.40 15.58 -15.39
C ALA A 59 -11.92 15.52 -15.12
N GLY A 60 -12.35 15.04 -13.95
CA GLY A 60 -13.75 15.00 -13.55
C GLY A 60 -14.55 13.85 -14.18
N GLY A 61 -13.89 12.89 -14.83
CA GLY A 61 -14.54 11.75 -15.51
C GLY A 61 -15.07 10.67 -14.55
N GLY A 62 -15.31 11.02 -13.30
CA GLY A 62 -15.83 10.14 -12.25
C GLY A 62 -17.34 10.25 -12.11
N LEU A 63 -18.07 10.20 -13.24
CA LEU A 63 -19.48 9.82 -13.48
C LEU A 63 -19.82 10.14 -14.95
#